data_AF-A0A349VJY1-F1
#
_entry.id   AF-A0A349VJY1-F1
#
_cell.length_a   1.000
_cell.length_b   1.000
_cell.length_c   1.000
_cell.angle_alpha   90.00
_cell.angle_beta   90.00
_cell.angle_gamma   90.00
#
_symmetry.space_group_name_H-M   'P 1'
#
loop_
_entity.id
_entity.type
_entity.pdbx_description
1 polymer ?
#
loop_
_entity_poly.entity_id
_entity_poly.type
_entity_poly.pdbx_seq_one_letter_code
_entity_poly.pdbx_strand_id
1 'polypeptide(L)'
;MSGPSKILGETQRVWICVLKMSDLTGPRRRADRPRVVVKALSKRPGLDLDRWVKTSRRANRMRVVNVVYEAMPRPSQPGGRDCPFIKPTQKPEVDAAMKLLRQQLRCDGYTVNGDMTVWHLYIIELTPLPSDSGACTGYLYVGQTSQPLEDRIRQHREGHHNPKGQRLHSLACHRRFLRPRLDLLPVQFSQTFYCQEDALTAEADLRLAMEADGFVVEGGTEKLSTRRRELGIVSDEKATE
;
A
#
# COMPACT_ATOMS: atom_id res chain seq x y z
N MET A 1 40.01 -29.11 -19.12
CA MET A 1 38.68 -28.46 -19.10
C MET A 1 38.67 -27.43 -17.98
N SER A 2 38.96 -26.17 -18.32
CA SER A 2 38.97 -25.06 -17.35
C SER A 2 37.55 -24.53 -17.21
N GLY A 3 36.97 -24.66 -16.01
CA GLY A 3 35.66 -24.07 -15.70
C GLY A 3 35.76 -22.54 -15.70
N PRO A 4 34.69 -21.80 -16.06
CA PRO A 4 34.73 -20.35 -16.06
C PRO A 4 34.87 -19.83 -14.63
N SER A 5 36.06 -19.32 -14.32
CA SER A 5 36.35 -18.54 -13.12
C SER A 5 35.37 -17.38 -13.02
N LYS A 6 34.52 -17.38 -11.98
CA LYS A 6 33.73 -16.20 -11.61
C LYS A 6 34.70 -15.13 -11.12
N ILE A 7 35.02 -14.18 -11.98
CA ILE A 7 35.77 -12.98 -11.61
C ILE A 7 34.97 -12.24 -10.54
N LEU A 8 35.50 -12.16 -9.33
CA LEU A 8 35.06 -11.22 -8.31
C LEU A 8 35.29 -9.81 -8.87
N GLY A 9 34.22 -9.03 -9.05
CA GLY A 9 34.34 -7.58 -9.24
C GLY A 9 34.10 -7.03 -10.65
N GLU A 10 33.50 -7.79 -11.58
CA GLU A 10 33.16 -7.21 -12.89
C GLU A 10 32.06 -6.13 -12.74
N THR A 11 32.46 -4.89 -13.01
CA THR A 11 31.58 -3.72 -12.96
C THR A 11 30.53 -3.82 -14.07
N GLN A 12 29.25 -3.94 -13.71
CA GLN A 12 28.16 -4.14 -14.66
C GLN A 12 27.11 -3.03 -14.56
N ARG A 13 26.74 -2.48 -15.73
CA ARG A 13 25.59 -1.59 -15.86
C ARG A 13 24.29 -2.36 -15.69
N VAL A 14 23.39 -1.83 -14.88
CA VAL A 14 22.06 -2.39 -14.66
C VAL A 14 20.96 -1.33 -14.72
N TRP A 15 19.82 -1.73 -15.25
CA TRP A 15 18.62 -0.92 -15.40
C TRP A 15 17.49 -1.49 -14.55
N ILE A 16 16.64 -0.63 -14.01
CA ILE A 16 15.43 -1.06 -13.31
C ILE A 16 14.35 -1.31 -14.36
N CYS A 17 14.00 -2.57 -14.52
CA CYS A 17 13.03 -3.03 -15.51
C CYS A 17 11.73 -3.45 -14.82
N VAL A 18 10.60 -3.03 -15.40
CA VAL A 18 9.26 -3.52 -15.05
C VAL A 18 8.81 -4.50 -16.12
N LEU A 19 8.50 -5.72 -15.69
CA LEU A 19 8.23 -6.85 -16.57
C LEU A 19 6.82 -7.38 -16.31
N LYS A 20 6.00 -7.47 -17.36
CA LYS A 20 4.66 -8.04 -17.32
C LYS A 20 4.76 -9.55 -17.14
N MET A 21 4.01 -10.06 -16.19
CA MET A 21 3.88 -11.49 -15.91
C MET A 21 2.65 -12.06 -16.62
N SER A 22 2.68 -13.37 -16.93
CA SER A 22 1.52 -14.09 -17.45
C SER A 22 0.34 -14.08 -16.48
N ASP A 23 -0.88 -14.04 -16.99
CA ASP A 23 -2.11 -14.12 -16.18
C ASP A 23 -2.32 -15.48 -15.53
N LEU A 24 -1.68 -16.52 -16.08
CA LEU A 24 -1.61 -17.84 -15.45
C LEU A 24 -0.83 -17.83 -14.12
N THR A 25 -0.25 -16.69 -13.72
CA THR A 25 0.41 -16.52 -12.42
C THR A 25 -0.59 -16.24 -11.28
N GLY A 26 -1.86 -15.96 -11.59
CA GLY A 26 -2.94 -15.82 -10.61
C GLY A 26 -3.66 -14.47 -10.70
N PRO A 27 -4.47 -14.12 -9.66
CA PRO A 27 -5.35 -12.96 -9.70
C PRO A 27 -4.60 -11.61 -9.73
N ARG A 28 -5.32 -10.53 -10.01
CA ARG A 28 -4.77 -9.17 -10.03
C ARG A 28 -5.54 -8.29 -9.04
N ARG A 29 -4.87 -7.30 -8.45
CA ARG A 29 -5.49 -6.26 -7.60
C ARG A 29 -6.48 -5.38 -8.39
N ARG A 30 -6.14 -5.13 -9.66
CA ARG A 30 -6.96 -4.38 -10.62
C ARG A 30 -7.02 -5.14 -11.92
N ALA A 31 -8.19 -5.18 -12.56
CA ALA A 31 -8.37 -5.85 -13.84
C ALA A 31 -7.56 -5.14 -14.96
N ASP A 32 -7.58 -3.80 -14.96
CA ASP A 32 -6.91 -2.95 -15.95
C ASP A 32 -5.39 -2.83 -15.77
N ARG A 33 -4.85 -3.21 -14.60
CA ARG A 33 -3.40 -3.19 -14.33
C ARG A 33 -2.80 -4.59 -14.34
N PRO A 34 -1.74 -4.86 -15.13
CA PRO A 34 -1.14 -6.19 -15.19
C PRO A 34 -0.40 -6.57 -13.91
N ARG A 35 -0.13 -7.88 -13.74
CA ARG A 35 0.88 -8.35 -12.80
C ARG A 35 2.26 -7.99 -13.32
N VAL A 36 3.09 -7.42 -12.46
CA VAL A 36 4.45 -7.01 -12.83
C VAL A 36 5.48 -7.50 -11.83
N VAL A 37 6.71 -7.70 -12.31
CA VAL A 37 7.88 -7.91 -11.47
C VAL A 37 8.90 -6.82 -11.75
N VAL A 38 9.44 -6.24 -10.68
CA VAL A 38 10.50 -5.21 -10.77
C VAL A 38 11.85 -5.88 -10.55
N LYS A 39 12.74 -5.80 -11.53
CA LYS A 39 14.10 -6.39 -11.50
C LYS A 39 15.16 -5.41 -12.01
N ALA A 40 16.31 -5.40 -11.35
CA ALA A 40 17.53 -4.83 -11.92
C ALA A 40 18.15 -5.85 -12.90
N LEU A 41 18.24 -5.50 -14.17
CA LEU A 41 18.77 -6.36 -15.23
C LEU A 41 19.94 -5.68 -15.95
N SER A 42 20.87 -6.46 -16.48
CA SER A 42 21.97 -5.98 -17.32
C SER A 42 21.60 -5.81 -18.80
N LYS A 43 20.30 -5.73 -19.09
CA LYS A 43 19.77 -5.56 -20.45
C LYS A 43 19.18 -4.16 -20.53
N ARG A 44 19.67 -3.38 -21.50
CA ARG A 44 19.23 -2.01 -21.70
C ARG A 44 17.76 -2.01 -22.15
N PRO A 45 16.90 -1.14 -21.59
CA PRO A 45 15.53 -0.96 -22.07
C PRO A 45 15.49 -0.67 -23.57
N GLY A 46 14.60 -1.35 -24.30
CA GLY A 46 14.53 -1.40 -25.76
C GLY A 46 14.83 -2.80 -26.31
N LEU A 47 15.41 -2.85 -27.51
CA LEU A 47 15.61 -4.09 -28.27
C LEU A 47 16.31 -5.21 -27.48
N ASP A 48 17.31 -4.88 -26.67
CA ASP A 48 18.06 -5.87 -25.87
C ASP A 48 17.18 -6.54 -24.81
N LEU A 49 16.34 -5.75 -24.15
CA LEU A 49 15.41 -6.24 -23.14
C LEU A 49 14.26 -7.01 -23.78
N ASP A 50 13.73 -6.55 -24.92
CA ASP A 50 12.68 -7.25 -25.66
C ASP A 50 13.16 -8.62 -26.14
N ARG A 51 14.39 -8.68 -26.69
CA ARG A 51 15.03 -9.94 -27.06
C ARG A 51 15.21 -10.84 -25.84
N TRP A 52 15.64 -10.29 -24.71
CA TRP A 52 15.78 -11.06 -23.47
C TRP A 52 14.45 -11.65 -23.00
N VAL A 53 13.35 -10.90 -23.03
CA VAL A 53 12.02 -11.41 -22.67
C VAL A 53 11.62 -12.59 -23.55
N LYS A 54 11.83 -12.50 -24.87
CA LYS A 54 11.43 -13.53 -25.83
C LYS A 54 12.28 -14.80 -25.77
N THR A 55 13.59 -14.65 -25.54
CA THR A 55 14.55 -15.74 -25.75
C THR A 55 15.14 -16.31 -24.47
N SER A 56 15.08 -15.59 -23.35
CA SER A 56 15.76 -16.01 -22.13
C SER A 56 14.99 -17.12 -21.43
N ARG A 57 15.68 -18.23 -21.14
CA ARG A 57 15.19 -19.27 -20.22
C ARG A 57 14.80 -18.70 -18.85
N ARG A 58 15.50 -17.65 -18.39
CA ARG A 58 15.20 -16.99 -17.12
C ARG A 58 13.87 -16.24 -17.17
N ALA A 59 13.62 -15.49 -18.26
CA ALA A 59 12.35 -14.79 -18.46
C ALA A 59 11.19 -15.78 -18.53
N ASN A 60 11.35 -16.87 -19.30
CA ASN A 60 10.35 -17.93 -19.41
C ASN A 60 10.04 -18.60 -18.06
N ARG A 61 11.07 -18.97 -17.28
CA ARG A 61 10.88 -19.53 -15.93
C ARG A 61 10.13 -18.58 -15.00
N MET A 62 10.39 -17.28 -15.12
CA MET A 62 9.67 -16.25 -14.39
C MET A 62 8.28 -15.97 -14.96
N ARG A 63 7.85 -16.62 -16.04
CA ARG A 63 6.58 -16.34 -16.74
C ARG A 63 6.44 -14.89 -17.17
N VAL A 64 7.56 -14.24 -17.52
CA VAL A 64 7.56 -12.89 -18.08
C VAL A 64 7.09 -12.97 -19.53
N VAL A 65 6.07 -12.19 -19.87
CA VAL A 65 5.46 -12.19 -21.20
C VAL A 65 5.73 -10.92 -22.00
N ASN A 66 5.95 -9.79 -21.31
CA ASN A 66 6.25 -8.53 -21.99
C ASN A 66 7.01 -7.58 -21.06
N VAL A 67 7.49 -6.48 -21.62
CA VAL A 67 8.06 -5.33 -20.91
C VAL A 67 6.97 -4.26 -20.73
N VAL A 68 6.98 -3.55 -19.60
CA VAL A 68 6.05 -2.44 -19.30
C VAL A 68 6.86 -1.15 -19.22
N TYR A 69 7.11 -0.52 -20.37
CA TYR A 69 8.04 0.60 -20.49
C TYR A 69 7.53 1.88 -19.82
N GLU A 70 6.23 2.14 -19.91
CA GLU A 70 5.51 3.24 -19.29
C GLU A 70 5.57 3.23 -17.75
N ALA A 71 5.82 2.05 -17.17
CA ALA A 71 5.95 1.86 -15.72
C ALA A 71 7.42 1.89 -15.24
N MET A 72 8.39 2.02 -16.15
CA MET A 72 9.80 2.13 -15.78
C MET A 72 10.17 3.56 -15.35
N PRO A 73 11.30 3.75 -14.65
CA PRO A 73 11.87 5.09 -14.46
C PRO A 73 12.05 5.80 -15.81
N ARG A 74 11.82 7.11 -15.83
CA ARG A 74 12.02 7.92 -17.05
C ARG A 74 13.46 7.75 -17.55
N PRO A 75 13.73 7.89 -18.86
CA PRO A 75 15.05 7.62 -19.42
C PRO A 75 16.21 8.32 -18.69
N SER A 76 16.01 9.56 -18.25
CA SER A 76 16.99 10.39 -17.54
C SER A 76 17.06 10.17 -16.01
N GLN A 77 16.12 9.42 -15.43
CA GLN A 77 16.10 9.14 -13.99
C GLN A 77 17.03 7.98 -13.63
N PRO A 78 17.52 7.90 -12.37
CA PRO A 78 18.34 6.78 -11.91
C PRO A 78 17.66 5.42 -12.16
N GLY A 79 18.38 4.51 -12.83
CA GLY A 79 17.89 3.19 -13.25
C GLY A 79 17.08 3.20 -14.54
N GLY A 80 16.83 4.38 -15.12
CA GLY A 80 16.22 4.58 -16.43
C GLY A 80 17.19 4.28 -17.58
N ARG A 81 16.68 4.27 -18.81
CA ARG A 81 17.39 3.82 -20.02
C ARG A 81 18.77 4.47 -20.21
N ASP A 82 18.89 5.76 -19.93
CA ASP A 82 20.08 6.56 -20.20
C ASP A 82 20.91 6.85 -18.92
N CYS A 83 20.37 6.51 -17.75
CA CYS A 83 21.04 6.62 -16.46
C CYS A 83 21.07 5.27 -15.71
N PRO A 84 21.82 4.25 -16.22
CA PRO A 84 21.95 2.97 -15.53
C PRO A 84 22.73 3.10 -14.22
N PHE A 85 22.46 2.19 -13.30
CA PHE A 85 23.31 1.97 -12.14
C PHE A 85 24.52 1.11 -12.47
N ILE A 86 25.56 1.22 -11.65
CA ILE A 86 26.82 0.49 -11.75
C ILE A 86 26.93 -0.47 -10.55
N LYS A 87 26.87 -1.77 -10.79
CA LYS A 87 27.10 -2.80 -9.75
C LYS A 87 28.55 -3.31 -9.78
N PRO A 88 29.16 -3.64 -8.62
CA PRO A 88 28.55 -3.70 -7.28
C PRO A 88 28.47 -2.36 -6.53
N THR A 89 29.16 -1.31 -6.99
CA THR A 89 29.33 -0.03 -6.28
C THR A 89 28.01 0.60 -5.84
N GLN A 90 27.01 0.63 -6.72
CA GLN A 90 25.70 1.28 -6.48
C GLN A 90 24.59 0.28 -6.10
N LYS A 91 24.96 -0.82 -5.44
CA LYS A 91 23.97 -1.80 -4.97
C LYS A 91 22.90 -1.20 -4.03
N PRO A 92 23.23 -0.40 -3.00
CA PRO A 92 22.20 0.13 -2.09
C PRO A 92 21.23 1.07 -2.81
N GLU A 93 21.70 1.88 -3.76
CA GLU A 93 20.87 2.77 -4.57
C GLU A 93 19.94 1.99 -5.48
N VAL A 94 20.41 0.89 -6.07
CA VAL A 94 19.55 -0.02 -6.85
C VAL A 94 18.44 -0.59 -5.96
N ASP A 95 18.78 -1.09 -4.77
CA ASP A 95 17.81 -1.71 -3.87
C ASP A 95 16.78 -0.66 -3.37
N ALA A 96 17.22 0.57 -3.09
CA ALA A 96 16.37 1.69 -2.71
C ALA A 96 15.44 2.14 -3.85
N ALA A 97 15.97 2.35 -5.06
CA ALA A 97 15.18 2.74 -6.21
C ALA A 97 14.16 1.66 -6.62
N MET A 98 14.53 0.38 -6.53
CA MET A 98 13.60 -0.72 -6.72
C MET A 98 12.51 -0.76 -5.64
N LYS A 99 12.83 -0.47 -4.38
CA LYS A 99 11.84 -0.39 -3.29
C LYS A 99 10.84 0.73 -3.57
N LEU A 100 11.32 1.92 -3.92
CA LEU A 100 10.48 3.08 -4.24
C LEU A 100 9.57 2.79 -5.43
N LEU A 101 10.11 2.26 -6.54
CA LEU A 101 9.31 1.95 -7.72
C LEU A 101 8.24 0.89 -7.43
N ARG A 102 8.57 -0.16 -6.66
CA ARG A 102 7.58 -1.16 -6.25
C ARG A 102 6.47 -0.54 -5.40
N GLN A 103 6.80 0.41 -4.52
CA GLN A 103 5.80 1.11 -3.72
C GLN A 103 4.88 1.96 -4.61
N GLN A 104 5.46 2.77 -5.50
CA GLN A 104 4.68 3.61 -6.42
C GLN A 104 3.75 2.78 -7.30
N LEU A 105 4.25 1.72 -7.95
CA LEU A 105 3.44 0.83 -8.78
C LEU A 105 2.34 0.14 -7.96
N ARG A 106 2.58 -0.21 -6.69
CA ARG A 106 1.52 -0.73 -5.83
C ARG A 106 0.45 0.32 -5.56
N CYS A 107 0.82 1.57 -5.28
CA CYS A 107 -0.16 2.63 -5.08
C CYS A 107 -0.96 2.93 -6.37
N ASP A 108 -0.34 2.80 -7.54
CA ASP A 108 -1.02 2.90 -8.85
C ASP A 108 -1.97 1.71 -9.16
N GLY A 109 -1.97 0.69 -8.30
CA GLY A 109 -2.85 -0.48 -8.38
C GLY A 109 -2.28 -1.68 -9.14
N TYR A 110 -0.99 -1.68 -9.50
CA TYR A 110 -0.34 -2.87 -10.04
C TYR A 110 -0.25 -3.97 -8.99
N THR A 111 -0.25 -5.22 -9.47
CA THR A 111 0.09 -6.40 -8.65
C THR A 111 1.57 -6.66 -8.76
N VAL A 112 2.35 -6.09 -7.85
CA VAL A 112 3.82 -6.08 -7.93
C VAL A 112 4.39 -7.27 -7.17
N ASN A 113 5.17 -8.10 -7.84
CA ASN A 113 5.81 -9.30 -7.27
C ASN A 113 4.82 -10.26 -6.57
N GLY A 114 3.54 -10.26 -6.99
CA GLY A 114 2.48 -11.08 -6.38
C GLY A 114 1.90 -10.52 -5.09
N ASP A 115 2.28 -9.31 -4.67
CA ASP A 115 1.63 -8.61 -3.56
C ASP A 115 0.19 -8.26 -3.97
N MET A 116 -0.77 -8.82 -3.24
CA MET A 116 -2.22 -8.63 -3.42
C MET A 116 -2.81 -7.69 -2.35
N THR A 117 -1.99 -7.12 -1.48
CA THR A 117 -2.44 -6.29 -0.36
C THR A 117 -3.25 -5.12 -0.86
N VAL A 118 -4.46 -4.97 -0.36
CA VAL A 118 -5.35 -3.84 -0.60
C VAL A 118 -5.93 -3.40 0.73
N TRP A 119 -6.41 -2.18 0.82
CA TRP A 119 -6.90 -1.60 2.06
C TRP A 119 -8.38 -1.22 1.92
N HIS A 120 -9.13 -1.43 2.98
CA HIS A 120 -10.55 -1.12 3.07
C HIS A 120 -10.84 -0.39 4.37
N LEU A 121 -11.79 0.53 4.32
CA LEU A 121 -12.31 1.23 5.49
C LEU A 121 -13.47 0.43 6.11
N TYR A 122 -13.67 0.61 7.41
CA TYR A 122 -14.80 0.01 8.13
C TYR A 122 -15.23 0.91 9.29
N ILE A 123 -16.48 0.71 9.70
CA ILE A 123 -17.10 1.40 10.84
C ILE A 123 -17.64 0.35 11.82
N ILE A 124 -17.39 0.56 13.11
CA ILE A 124 -17.93 -0.22 14.22
C ILE A 124 -18.72 0.71 15.12
N GLU A 125 -19.95 0.33 15.44
CA GLU A 125 -20.76 1.01 16.46
C GLU A 125 -20.28 0.62 17.85
N LEU A 126 -20.15 1.61 18.72
CA LEU A 126 -19.69 1.46 20.09
C LEU A 126 -20.79 1.79 21.09
N THR A 127 -20.78 1.13 22.23
CA THR A 127 -21.65 1.48 23.36
C THR A 127 -21.35 2.91 23.82
N PRO A 128 -22.37 3.75 24.08
CA PRO A 128 -22.17 5.08 24.62
C PRO A 128 -21.37 5.10 25.92
N LEU A 129 -20.69 6.21 26.20
CA LEU A 129 -20.04 6.39 27.49
C LEU A 129 -21.09 6.70 28.57
N PRO A 130 -20.93 6.20 29.82
CA PRO A 130 -21.93 6.41 30.89
C PRO A 130 -22.21 7.87 31.22
N SER A 131 -21.26 8.76 30.92
CA SER A 131 -21.32 10.20 31.21
C SER A 131 -22.05 11.02 30.14
N ASP A 132 -22.47 10.39 29.04
CA ASP A 132 -23.10 11.08 27.91
C ASP A 132 -24.62 10.96 27.99
N SER A 133 -25.25 12.01 28.51
CA SER A 133 -26.70 12.08 28.76
C SER A 133 -27.48 12.92 27.75
N GLY A 134 -26.99 12.99 26.50
CA GLY A 134 -27.81 13.38 25.34
C GLY A 134 -27.33 14.61 24.59
N ALA A 135 -26.78 14.37 23.40
CA ALA A 135 -26.68 15.33 22.28
C ALA A 135 -26.07 14.68 21.01
N CYS A 136 -25.35 13.56 21.13
CA CYS A 136 -24.69 12.91 19.99
C CYS A 136 -25.57 11.84 19.33
N THR A 137 -25.41 11.68 18.01
CA THR A 137 -26.12 10.68 17.20
C THR A 137 -25.74 9.24 17.59
N GLY A 138 -24.53 9.06 18.10
CA GLY A 138 -24.01 7.79 18.56
C GLY A 138 -22.49 7.78 18.62
N TYR A 139 -21.92 6.62 18.99
CA TYR A 139 -20.49 6.42 19.09
C TYR A 139 -19.99 5.45 18.04
N LEU A 140 -18.97 5.86 17.29
CA LEU A 140 -18.38 5.05 16.23
C LEU A 140 -16.89 4.87 16.46
N TYR A 141 -16.36 3.76 15.94
CA TYR A 141 -14.95 3.61 15.64
C TYR A 141 -14.80 3.48 14.13
N VAL A 142 -13.90 4.26 13.55
CA VAL A 142 -13.49 4.10 12.16
C VAL A 142 -12.08 3.50 12.11
N GLY A 143 -11.86 2.68 11.09
CA GLY A 143 -10.60 1.99 10.91
C GLY A 143 -10.32 1.68 9.45
N GLN A 144 -9.05 1.46 9.13
CA GLN A 144 -8.62 0.81 7.89
C GLN A 144 -8.01 -0.56 8.17
N THR A 145 -8.05 -1.47 7.20
CA THR A 145 -7.36 -2.77 7.28
C THR A 145 -7.00 -3.32 5.92
N SER A 146 -5.92 -4.10 5.87
CA SER A 146 -5.56 -4.93 4.71
C SER A 146 -5.92 -6.40 4.87
N GLN A 147 -6.43 -6.78 6.03
CA GLN A 147 -6.98 -8.11 6.28
C GLN A 147 -8.43 -8.19 5.78
N PRO A 148 -8.98 -9.40 5.61
CA PRO A 148 -10.43 -9.56 5.46
C PRO A 148 -11.17 -8.80 6.57
N LEU A 149 -12.22 -8.05 6.19
CA LEU A 149 -12.94 -7.16 7.10
C LEU A 149 -13.49 -7.91 8.32
N GLU A 150 -14.05 -9.10 8.08
CA GLU A 150 -14.58 -9.97 9.12
C GLU A 150 -13.52 -10.37 10.15
N ASP A 151 -12.31 -10.73 9.69
CA ASP A 151 -11.20 -11.09 10.57
C ASP A 151 -10.74 -9.89 11.40
N ARG A 152 -10.70 -8.69 10.81
CA ARG A 152 -10.33 -7.47 11.53
C ARG A 152 -11.37 -7.10 12.58
N ILE A 153 -12.65 -7.19 12.24
CA ILE A 153 -13.76 -6.97 13.16
C ILE A 153 -13.70 -7.99 14.30
N ARG A 154 -13.43 -9.26 13.99
CA ARG A 154 -13.28 -10.32 14.99
C ARG A 154 -12.12 -10.03 15.94
N GLN A 155 -10.96 -9.59 15.44
CA GLN A 155 -9.83 -9.18 16.28
C GLN A 155 -10.24 -8.14 17.32
N HIS A 156 -10.99 -7.13 16.88
CA HIS A 156 -11.51 -6.08 17.76
C HIS A 156 -12.51 -6.60 18.79
N ARG A 157 -13.47 -7.42 18.36
CA ARG A 157 -14.51 -7.98 19.23
C ARG A 157 -13.93 -8.91 20.30
N GLU A 158 -13.06 -9.83 19.89
CA GLU A 158 -12.54 -10.91 20.74
C GLU A 158 -11.25 -10.55 21.48
N GLY A 159 -10.67 -9.37 21.23
CA GLY A 159 -9.51 -8.92 21.97
C GLY A 159 -8.22 -9.67 21.59
N HIS A 160 -8.00 -9.93 20.31
CA HIS A 160 -6.86 -10.75 19.85
C HIS A 160 -5.49 -10.13 20.14
N HIS A 161 -4.50 -11.01 20.33
CA HIS A 161 -3.08 -10.69 20.49
C HIS A 161 -2.25 -11.50 19.49
N ASN A 162 -1.08 -11.00 19.11
CA ASN A 162 -0.12 -11.77 18.32
C ASN A 162 0.61 -12.80 19.20
N PRO A 163 1.37 -13.76 18.61
CA PRO A 163 2.12 -14.75 19.39
C PRO A 163 3.16 -14.18 20.37
N LYS A 164 3.53 -12.90 20.22
CA LYS A 164 4.43 -12.18 21.12
C LYS A 164 3.68 -11.41 22.23
N GLY A 165 2.36 -11.59 22.34
CA GLY A 165 1.51 -10.92 23.31
C GLY A 165 1.17 -9.47 22.98
N GLN A 166 1.52 -8.96 21.80
CA GLN A 166 1.16 -7.59 21.41
C GLN A 166 -0.30 -7.53 20.95
N ARG A 167 -0.99 -6.48 21.38
CA ARG A 167 -2.41 -6.26 21.09
C ARG A 167 -2.65 -6.05 19.60
N LEU A 168 -3.61 -6.79 19.03
CA LEU A 168 -4.05 -6.63 17.63
C LEU A 168 -5.36 -5.85 17.49
N HIS A 169 -5.93 -5.35 18.59
CA HIS A 169 -7.20 -4.63 18.64
C HIS A 169 -7.09 -3.24 19.25
N SER A 170 -8.11 -2.42 18.99
CA SER A 170 -8.37 -1.18 19.70
C SER A 170 -9.05 -1.49 21.04
N LEU A 171 -8.55 -0.90 22.13
CA LEU A 171 -9.17 -1.07 23.46
C LEU A 171 -10.61 -0.58 23.50
N ALA A 172 -10.88 0.54 22.84
CA ALA A 172 -12.22 1.10 22.81
C ALA A 172 -13.19 0.20 22.06
N CYS A 173 -12.76 -0.33 20.90
CA CYS A 173 -13.53 -1.34 20.19
C CYS A 173 -13.78 -2.55 21.08
N HIS A 174 -12.76 -3.16 21.66
CA HIS A 174 -12.95 -4.39 22.43
C HIS A 174 -13.85 -4.20 23.66
N ARG A 175 -13.70 -3.08 24.37
CA ARG A 175 -14.50 -2.79 25.58
C ARG A 175 -15.95 -2.42 25.28
N ARG A 176 -16.20 -1.74 24.15
CA ARG A 176 -17.50 -1.13 23.84
C ARG A 176 -18.10 -1.65 22.54
N PHE A 177 -17.63 -2.79 22.03
CA PHE A 177 -18.09 -3.33 20.75
C PHE A 177 -19.60 -3.58 20.79
N LEU A 178 -20.37 -2.95 19.89
CA LEU A 178 -21.76 -3.33 19.65
C LEU A 178 -21.87 -4.17 18.38
N ARG A 179 -21.63 -3.56 17.23
CA ARG A 179 -21.77 -4.23 15.93
C ARG A 179 -21.01 -3.49 14.81
N PRO A 180 -20.64 -4.17 13.72
CA PRO A 180 -20.20 -3.49 12.50
C PRO A 180 -21.35 -2.68 11.91
N ARG A 181 -21.04 -1.49 11.37
CA ARG A 181 -21.99 -0.62 10.68
C ARG A 181 -21.48 -0.23 9.29
N LEU A 182 -21.28 -1.25 8.46
CA LEU A 182 -20.85 -1.05 7.07
C LEU A 182 -21.92 -0.33 6.24
N ASP A 183 -23.18 -0.37 6.68
CA ASP A 183 -24.30 0.40 6.14
C ASP A 183 -24.13 1.92 6.28
N LEU A 184 -23.36 2.38 7.27
CA LEU A 184 -23.05 3.79 7.46
C LEU A 184 -21.85 4.26 6.63
N LEU A 185 -21.12 3.35 5.98
CA LEU A 185 -19.95 3.71 5.18
C LEU A 185 -20.41 4.39 3.89
N PRO A 186 -20.11 5.69 3.68
CA PRO A 186 -20.56 6.36 2.47
C PRO A 186 -19.90 5.76 1.22
N VAL A 187 -20.59 5.82 0.07
CA VAL A 187 -20.17 5.15 -1.17
C VAL A 187 -18.75 5.58 -1.59
N GLN A 188 -18.40 6.85 -1.42
CA GLN A 188 -17.07 7.41 -1.71
C GLN A 188 -15.95 6.96 -0.75
N PHE A 189 -16.26 6.12 0.24
CA PHE A 189 -15.29 5.47 1.12
C PHE A 189 -15.31 3.94 0.99
N SER A 190 -16.23 3.39 0.19
CA SER A 190 -16.38 1.94 -0.04
C SER A 190 -15.40 1.37 -1.07
N GLN A 191 -14.67 2.23 -1.79
CA GLN A 191 -13.67 1.79 -2.76
C GLN A 191 -12.49 1.05 -2.11
N THR A 192 -11.86 0.20 -2.91
CA THR A 192 -10.59 -0.42 -2.56
C THR A 192 -9.45 0.57 -2.68
N PHE A 193 -8.64 0.70 -1.64
CA PHE A 193 -7.44 1.52 -1.64
C PHE A 193 -6.20 0.67 -1.93
N TYR A 194 -5.37 1.12 -2.86
CA TYR A 194 -4.18 0.40 -3.27
C TYR A 194 -2.90 0.87 -2.55
N CYS A 195 -2.96 2.02 -1.89
CA CYS A 195 -1.90 2.59 -1.09
C CYS A 195 -2.37 2.69 0.37
N GLN A 196 -1.49 2.33 1.31
CA GLN A 196 -1.82 2.49 2.73
C GLN A 196 -1.98 3.98 3.10
N GLU A 197 -1.13 4.83 2.55
CA GLU A 197 -1.20 6.28 2.79
C GLU A 197 -2.54 6.87 2.33
N ASP A 198 -3.03 6.46 1.16
CA ASP A 198 -4.34 6.89 0.65
C ASP A 198 -5.47 6.39 1.57
N ALA A 199 -5.37 5.14 2.05
CA ALA A 199 -6.34 4.58 2.99
C ALA A 199 -6.34 5.33 4.34
N LEU A 200 -5.17 5.70 4.87
CA LEU A 200 -5.05 6.48 6.11
C LEU A 200 -5.63 7.89 5.94
N THR A 201 -5.40 8.52 4.78
CA THR A 201 -6.01 9.81 4.45
C THR A 201 -7.53 9.70 4.38
N ALA A 202 -8.04 8.69 3.67
CA ALA A 202 -9.47 8.45 3.56
C ALA A 202 -10.14 8.06 4.88
N GLU A 203 -9.42 7.35 5.77
CA GLU A 203 -9.88 7.03 7.12
C GLU A 203 -10.07 8.30 7.97
N ALA A 204 -9.13 9.25 7.88
CA ALA A 204 -9.25 10.54 8.54
C ALA A 204 -10.40 11.39 7.97
N ASP A 205 -10.57 11.39 6.64
CA ASP A 205 -11.70 12.07 6.00
C ASP A 205 -13.05 11.45 6.38
N LEU A 206 -13.12 10.11 6.46
CA LEU A 206 -14.31 9.40 6.94
C LEU A 206 -14.63 9.79 8.38
N ARG A 207 -13.62 9.86 9.25
CA ARG A 207 -13.80 10.33 10.62
C ARG A 207 -14.42 11.73 10.64
N LEU A 208 -13.87 12.67 9.88
CA LEU A 208 -14.37 14.05 9.83
C LEU A 208 -15.80 14.12 9.31
N ALA A 209 -16.15 13.32 8.31
CA ALA A 209 -17.52 13.23 7.81
C ALA A 209 -18.50 12.72 8.89
N MET A 210 -18.13 11.66 9.61
CA MET A 210 -18.96 11.12 10.69
C MET A 210 -19.06 12.08 11.88
N GLU A 211 -17.99 12.80 12.21
CA GLU A 211 -18.04 13.88 13.23
C GLU A 211 -18.99 15.01 12.80
N ALA A 212 -18.99 15.39 11.52
CA ALA A 212 -19.91 16.39 10.98
C ALA A 212 -21.39 15.93 10.99
N ASP A 213 -21.63 14.61 10.88
CA ASP A 213 -22.96 14.00 11.02
C ASP A 213 -23.41 13.83 12.49
N GLY A 214 -22.64 14.35 13.45
CA GLY A 214 -22.99 14.38 14.88
C GLY A 214 -22.59 13.13 15.66
N PHE A 215 -21.78 12.23 15.09
CA PHE A 215 -21.24 11.08 15.81
C PHE A 215 -20.00 11.46 16.61
N VAL A 216 -19.81 10.78 17.75
CA VAL A 216 -18.54 10.78 18.47
C VAL A 216 -17.68 9.64 17.92
N VAL A 217 -16.53 9.98 17.34
CA VAL A 217 -15.72 9.03 16.56
C VAL A 217 -14.36 8.76 17.23
N GLU A 218 -14.06 7.47 17.40
CA GLU A 218 -12.73 6.95 17.72
C GLU A 218 -12.03 6.36 16.49
N GLY A 219 -10.69 6.24 16.54
CA GLY A 219 -9.88 5.79 15.40
C GLY A 219 -9.61 6.88 14.36
N GLY A 220 -9.04 6.54 13.20
CA GLY A 220 -8.73 7.50 12.13
C GLY A 220 -7.88 8.69 12.55
N THR A 221 -6.93 8.49 13.47
CA THR A 221 -6.16 9.58 14.10
C THR A 221 -4.88 9.95 13.37
N GLU A 222 -4.33 9.02 12.61
CA GLU A 222 -2.97 9.03 12.08
C GLU A 222 -2.71 10.20 11.14
N LYS A 223 -3.73 10.60 10.37
CA LYS A 223 -3.69 11.75 9.44
C LYS A 223 -4.64 12.88 9.84
N LEU A 224 -5.37 12.73 10.94
CA LEU A 224 -6.46 13.64 11.31
C LEU A 224 -6.02 15.09 11.47
N SER A 225 -4.92 15.34 12.19
CA SER A 225 -4.41 16.69 12.44
C SER A 225 -3.99 17.39 11.15
N THR A 226 -3.29 16.69 10.26
CA THR A 226 -2.92 17.18 8.94
C THR A 226 -4.15 17.50 8.11
N ARG A 227 -5.14 16.60 8.07
CA ARG A 227 -6.37 16.79 7.30
C ARG A 227 -7.22 17.95 7.80
N ARG A 228 -7.36 18.12 9.12
CA ARG A 228 -8.05 19.28 9.68
C ARG A 228 -7.39 20.60 9.29
N ARG A 229 -6.06 20.65 9.23
CA ARG A 229 -5.32 21.84 8.75
C ARG A 229 -5.56 22.10 7.27
N GLU A 230 -5.47 21.06 6.43
CA GLU A 230 -5.70 21.18 4.98
C GLU A 230 -7.11 21.64 4.64
N LEU A 231 -8.10 21.27 5.45
CA LEU A 231 -9.49 21.68 5.29
C LEU A 231 -9.84 23.00 6.00
N GLY A 232 -8.88 23.64 6.69
CA GLY A 232 -9.11 24.89 7.42
C GLY A 232 -10.04 24.75 8.63
N ILE A 233 -10.20 23.54 9.18
CA ILE A 233 -11.05 23.26 10.35
C ILE A 233 -10.35 23.70 11.66
N VAL A 234 -9.02 23.88 11.63
CA VAL A 234 -8.25 24.45 12.75
C VAL A 234 -7.83 25.87 12.38
N SER A 235 -8.51 26.86 12.98
CA SER A 235 -7.94 28.17 13.25
C SER A 235 -6.98 28.05 14.44
N ASP A 236 -5.91 28.84 14.46
CA ASP A 236 -4.96 28.93 15.58
C ASP A 236 -5.66 29.22 16.92
N GLU A 237 -6.07 28.18 17.65
CA GLU A 237 -6.39 28.28 19.07
C GLU A 237 -5.24 27.68 19.86
N LYS A 238 -4.18 28.48 19.97
CA LYS A 238 -3.41 28.71 21.22
C LYS A 238 -2.42 29.86 21.01
N ALA A 239 -2.98 31.06 20.97
CA ALA A 239 -2.28 32.28 21.37
C ALA A 239 -3.19 33.00 22.39
N THR A 240 -3.12 32.59 23.65
CA THR A 240 -3.55 33.42 24.79
C THR A 240 -2.86 32.91 26.04
N GLU A 241 -1.87 33.72 26.44
CA GLU A 241 -1.33 34.05 27.77
C GLU A 241 -0.89 32.93 28.73
#